data_AF-A0A1A8PTQ0-F1
#
_entry.id   AF-A0A1A8PTQ0-F1
#
_cell.length_a   1.000
_cell.length_b   1.000
_cell.length_c   1.000
_cell.angle_alpha   90.00
_cell.angle_beta   90.00
_cell.angle_gamma   90.00
#
_symmetry.space_group_name_H-M   'P 1'
#
loop_
_entity.id
_entity.type
_entity.pdbx_description
1 polymer ?
#
loop_
_entity_poly.entity_id
_entity_poly.type
_entity_poly.pdbx_seq_one_letter_code
_entity_poly.pdbx_strand_id
1 'polypeptide(L)'
;FSFCLTLVFLTQLAIAVLGFFYSDQTRDALGKFARKAIVHYRDDLDLQNLMDYIQKEFKCCGWNNYTDWSWNLYFNCTNENPSSERCAVPYSCCTPIPGEAVINTMCGFGVQNQNYQDANKSIYS
;
A
#
# COMPACT_ATOMS: atom_id res chain seq x y z
N PHE A 1 -9.83 39.80 6.15
CA PHE A 1 -8.72 38.95 6.63
C PHE A 1 -9.14 38.09 7.82
N SER A 2 -9.46 38.68 8.99
CA SER A 2 -9.88 37.94 10.20
C SER A 2 -11.10 37.01 9.97
N PHE A 3 -12.15 37.49 9.30
CA PHE A 3 -13.34 36.68 9.00
C PHE A 3 -13.04 35.41 8.17
N CYS A 4 -12.18 35.51 7.16
CA CYS A 4 -11.80 34.36 6.33
C CYS A 4 -11.04 33.30 7.15
N LEU A 5 -10.14 33.73 8.03
CA LEU A 5 -9.39 32.83 8.90
C LEU A 5 -10.31 32.14 9.92
N THR A 6 -11.24 32.88 10.51
CA THR A 6 -12.24 32.30 11.42
C THR A 6 -13.11 31.27 10.71
N LEU A 7 -13.54 31.54 9.47
CA LEU A 7 -14.31 30.58 8.68
C LEU A 7 -13.51 29.30 8.41
N VAL A 8 -12.26 29.44 7.95
CA VAL A 8 -11.36 28.29 7.69
C VAL A 8 -11.16 27.47 8.97
N PHE A 9 -10.94 28.13 10.11
CA PHE A 9 -10.79 27.46 11.40
C PHE A 9 -12.05 26.68 11.79
N LEU A 10 -13.23 27.27 11.67
CA LEU A 10 -14.49 26.60 11.98
C LEU A 10 -14.74 25.40 11.05
N THR A 11 -14.41 25.52 9.77
CA THR A 11 -14.49 24.41 8.81
C THR A 11 -13.52 23.28 9.17
N GLN A 12 -12.27 23.60 9.51
CA GLN A 12 -11.29 22.59 9.95
C GLN A 12 -11.75 21.88 11.23
N LEU A 13 -12.30 22.60 12.20
CA LEU A 13 -12.83 22.03 13.43
C LEU A 13 -14.02 21.09 13.14
N ALA A 14 -14.93 21.49 12.25
CA ALA A 14 -16.03 20.64 11.82
C ALA A 14 -15.53 19.36 11.12
N ILE A 15 -14.57 19.47 10.20
CA ILE A 15 -13.96 18.32 9.52
C ILE A 15 -13.29 17.39 10.53
N ALA A 16 -12.56 17.91 11.51
CA ALA A 16 -11.90 17.11 12.53
C ALA A 16 -12.90 16.33 13.40
N VAL A 17 -13.98 16.98 13.84
CA VAL A 17 -15.05 16.34 14.61
C VAL A 17 -15.73 15.25 13.79
N LEU A 18 -16.10 15.54 12.54
CA LEU A 18 -16.70 14.55 11.64
C LEU A 18 -15.74 13.38 11.37
N GLY A 19 -14.47 13.66 11.10
CA GLY A 19 -13.45 12.64 10.86
C GLY A 19 -13.24 11.72 12.06
N PHE A 20 -13.36 12.23 13.28
CA PHE A 20 -13.33 11.42 14.49
C PHE A 20 -14.53 10.48 14.59
N PHE A 21 -15.76 10.99 14.41
CA PHE A 21 -16.99 10.19 14.48
C PHE A 21 -17.10 9.15 13.37
N TYR A 22 -16.67 9.48 12.15
CA TYR A 22 -16.77 8.62 10.97
C TYR A 22 -15.44 7.92 10.63
N SER A 23 -14.55 7.78 11.60
CA SER A 23 -13.21 7.19 11.41
C SER A 23 -13.27 5.75 10.90
N ASP A 24 -14.15 4.92 11.47
CA ASP A 24 -14.34 3.53 11.05
C ASP A 24 -14.88 3.43 9.61
N GLN A 25 -15.91 4.22 9.30
CA GLN A 25 -16.47 4.26 7.94
C GLN A 25 -15.45 4.76 6.91
N THR A 26 -14.62 5.73 7.29
CA THR A 26 -13.52 6.23 6.45
C THR A 26 -12.48 5.13 6.22
N ARG A 27 -12.14 4.35 7.26
CA ARG A 27 -11.21 3.21 7.16
C ARG A 27 -11.77 2.11 6.25
N ASP A 28 -13.06 1.78 6.34
CA ASP A 28 -13.71 0.80 5.47
C ASP A 28 -13.72 1.25 4.01
N ALA A 29 -14.05 2.52 3.75
CA ALA A 29 -14.00 3.10 2.41
C ALA A 29 -12.59 3.04 1.81
N LEU A 30 -11.56 3.39 2.59
CA LEU A 30 -10.16 3.28 2.19
C LEU A 30 -9.74 1.83 1.96
N GLY A 31 -10.18 0.89 2.79
CA GLY A 31 -9.90 -0.54 2.61
C GLY A 31 -10.50 -1.10 1.31
N LYS A 32 -11.72 -0.69 0.97
CA LYS A 32 -12.35 -1.02 -0.32
C LYS A 32 -11.58 -0.44 -1.50
N PHE A 33 -11.12 0.81 -1.38
CA PHE A 33 -10.26 1.43 -2.38
C PHE A 33 -8.93 0.68 -2.53
N ALA A 34 -8.24 0.39 -1.43
CA ALA A 34 -6.97 -0.33 -1.44
C ALA A 34 -7.11 -1.74 -2.04
N ARG A 35 -8.17 -2.48 -1.69
CA ARG A 35 -8.47 -3.77 -2.31
C ARG A 35 -8.66 -3.65 -3.82
N LYS A 36 -9.44 -2.67 -4.27
CA LYS A 36 -9.64 -2.41 -5.71
C LYS A 36 -8.32 -2.05 -6.39
N ALA A 37 -7.49 -1.22 -5.75
CA ALA A 37 -6.19 -0.81 -6.24
C ALA A 37 -5.24 -2.01 -6.42
N ILE A 38 -5.19 -2.92 -5.45
CA ILE A 38 -4.37 -4.14 -5.53
C ILE A 38 -4.88 -5.06 -6.65
N VAL A 39 -6.19 -5.33 -6.71
CA VAL A 39 -6.77 -6.21 -7.74
C VAL A 39 -6.44 -5.71 -9.14
N HIS A 40 -6.52 -4.40 -9.38
CA HIS A 40 -6.29 -3.77 -10.69
C HIS A 40 -4.89 -3.17 -10.86
N TYR A 41 -3.93 -3.52 -10.01
CA TYR A 41 -2.59 -2.92 -10.01
C TYR A 41 -1.86 -2.99 -11.36
N ARG A 42 -2.09 -4.06 -12.15
CA ARG A 42 -1.47 -4.25 -13.48
C ARG A 42 -2.35 -3.76 -14.64
N ASP A 43 -3.57 -3.31 -14.37
CA ASP A 43 -4.54 -2.96 -15.42
C ASP A 43 -4.48 -1.46 -15.79
N ASP A 44 -4.01 -0.61 -14.87
CA ASP A 44 -3.99 0.85 -14.99
C ASP A 44 -2.65 1.41 -14.47
N LEU A 45 -1.91 2.10 -15.33
CA LEU A 45 -0.59 2.65 -15.02
C LEU A 45 -0.65 3.79 -14.00
N ASP A 46 -1.69 4.62 -14.02
CA ASP A 46 -1.85 5.73 -13.07
C ASP A 46 -2.18 5.20 -11.68
N LEU A 47 -3.04 4.17 -11.62
CA LEU A 47 -3.32 3.44 -10.38
C LEU A 47 -2.06 2.77 -9.83
N GLN A 48 -1.26 2.14 -10.70
CA GLN A 48 0.00 1.52 -10.34
C GLN A 48 0.97 2.55 -9.75
N ASN A 49 1.16 3.69 -10.41
CA ASN A 49 2.03 4.77 -9.96
C ASN A 49 1.58 5.37 -8.62
N LEU A 50 0.27 5.57 -8.45
CA LEU A 50 -0.30 6.06 -7.20
C LEU A 50 -0.05 5.08 -6.05
N MET A 51 -0.31 3.79 -6.27
CA MET A 51 -0.07 2.76 -5.27
C MET A 51 1.43 2.67 -4.92
N ASP A 52 2.30 2.66 -5.93
CA ASP A 52 3.75 2.65 -5.74
C ASP A 52 4.25 3.86 -4.94
N TYR A 53 3.69 5.05 -5.21
CA TYR A 53 3.99 6.26 -4.46
C TYR A 53 3.56 6.13 -2.99
N ILE A 54 2.31 5.71 -2.74
CA ILE A 54 1.78 5.53 -1.39
C ILE A 54 2.65 4.54 -0.60
N GLN A 55 3.01 3.40 -1.19
CA GLN A 55 3.81 2.38 -0.50
C GLN A 55 5.20 2.88 -0.13
N LYS A 56 5.85 3.63 -1.02
CA LYS A 56 7.18 4.22 -0.75
C LYS A 56 7.11 5.34 0.29
N GLU A 57 6.12 6.23 0.18
CA GLU A 57 5.96 7.39 1.06
C GLU A 57 5.61 6.96 2.49
N PHE A 58 4.61 6.08 2.62
CA PHE A 58 4.13 5.60 3.92
C PHE A 58 4.88 4.38 4.44
N LYS A 59 5.83 3.85 3.67
CA LYS A 59 6.63 2.66 4.01
C LYS A 59 5.72 1.51 4.44
N CYS A 60 4.86 1.09 3.52
CA CYS A 60 3.91 0.00 3.74
C CYS A 60 3.86 -0.97 2.55
N CYS A 61 3.35 -2.17 2.78
CA CYS A 61 3.14 -3.18 1.73
C CYS A 61 1.80 -3.90 1.92
N GLY A 62 0.81 -3.54 1.10
CA GLY A 62 -0.57 -4.03 1.24
C GLY A 62 -1.43 -3.12 2.11
N TRP A 63 -2.66 -3.55 2.41
CA TRP A 63 -3.61 -2.77 3.22
C TRP A 63 -3.51 -3.13 4.71
N ASN A 64 -3.62 -4.43 5.01
CA ASN A 64 -3.42 -5.00 6.33
C ASN A 64 -2.10 -5.80 6.41
N ASN A 65 -1.71 -6.48 5.33
CA ASN A 65 -0.54 -7.35 5.29
C ASN A 65 0.05 -7.43 3.87
N TYR A 66 1.35 -7.72 3.75
CA TYR A 66 2.01 -7.99 2.47
C TYR A 66 1.36 -9.14 1.68
N THR A 67 0.68 -10.07 2.34
CA THR A 67 -0.07 -11.15 1.67
C THR A 67 -1.34 -10.66 0.96
N ASP A 68 -1.80 -9.44 1.20
CA ASP A 68 -2.96 -8.86 0.48
C ASP A 68 -2.69 -8.78 -1.03
N TRP A 69 -1.42 -8.75 -1.43
CA TRP A 69 -1.01 -8.85 -2.84
C TRP A 69 -1.51 -10.12 -3.52
N SER A 70 -1.85 -11.18 -2.78
CA SER A 70 -2.51 -12.35 -3.35
C SER A 70 -3.92 -12.08 -3.91
N TRP A 71 -4.54 -10.92 -3.66
CA TRP A 71 -5.79 -10.53 -4.32
C TRP A 71 -5.60 -10.20 -5.80
N ASN A 72 -4.38 -9.85 -6.21
CA ASN A 72 -4.06 -9.59 -7.60
C ASN A 72 -3.74 -10.91 -8.33
N LEU A 73 -4.25 -11.07 -9.55
CA LEU A 73 -4.07 -12.28 -10.36
C LEU A 73 -2.60 -12.65 -10.60
N TYR A 74 -1.72 -11.67 -10.79
CA TYR A 74 -0.30 -11.90 -11.08
C TYR A 74 0.51 -12.27 -9.84
N PHE A 75 0.12 -11.78 -8.66
CA PHE A 75 0.82 -12.03 -7.40
C PHE A 75 0.21 -13.15 -6.56
N ASN A 76 -0.99 -13.62 -6.92
CA ASN A 76 -1.72 -14.67 -6.23
C ASN A 76 -0.88 -15.92 -6.00
N CYS A 77 -0.75 -16.36 -4.74
CA CYS A 77 0.19 -17.41 -4.36
C CYS A 77 -0.34 -18.85 -4.54
N THR A 78 -1.42 -19.05 -5.30
CA THR A 78 -1.92 -20.41 -5.62
C THR A 78 -0.91 -21.19 -6.47
N ASN A 79 -0.85 -22.51 -6.28
CA ASN A 79 0.15 -23.36 -6.94
C ASN A 79 -0.01 -23.38 -8.47
N GLU A 80 -1.24 -23.16 -8.95
CA GLU A 80 -1.63 -23.19 -10.34
C GLU A 80 -1.32 -21.88 -11.08
N ASN A 81 -0.98 -20.79 -10.36
CA ASN A 81 -0.69 -19.51 -10.98
C ASN A 81 0.62 -19.56 -11.79
N PRO A 82 0.58 -19.40 -13.13
CA PRO A 82 1.77 -19.47 -13.98
C PRO A 82 2.60 -18.18 -13.97
N SER A 83 2.12 -17.12 -13.32
CA SER A 83 2.81 -15.83 -13.26
C SER A 83 4.21 -15.95 -12.67
N SER A 84 5.18 -15.29 -13.29
CA SER A 84 6.52 -15.14 -12.73
C SER A 84 6.52 -14.33 -11.42
N GLU A 85 5.48 -13.52 -11.18
CA GLU A 85 5.33 -12.71 -9.97
C GLU A 85 4.54 -13.44 -8.87
N ARG A 86 4.23 -14.73 -9.06
CA ARG A 86 3.50 -15.53 -8.08
C ARG A 86 4.18 -15.47 -6.70
N CYS A 87 3.37 -15.26 -5.65
CA CYS A 87 3.84 -15.10 -4.27
C CYS A 87 4.81 -13.93 -4.07
N ALA A 88 4.90 -12.99 -5.00
CA ALA A 88 5.74 -11.80 -4.86
C ALA A 88 4.94 -10.60 -4.35
N VAL A 89 5.64 -9.53 -3.99
CA VAL A 89 5.06 -8.20 -3.80
C VAL A 89 5.72 -7.22 -4.78
N PRO A 90 5.09 -6.07 -5.09
CA PRO A 90 5.69 -5.10 -5.99
C PRO A 90 6.99 -4.51 -5.46
N TYR A 91 7.85 -4.06 -6.37
CA TYR A 91 9.14 -3.46 -6.03
C TYR A 91 9.02 -2.20 -5.14
N SER A 92 7.86 -1.52 -5.17
CA SER A 92 7.58 -0.37 -4.31
C SER A 92 7.49 -0.72 -2.82
N CYS A 93 7.32 -2.01 -2.49
CA CYS A 93 7.47 -2.51 -1.13
C CYS A 93 8.93 -2.64 -0.67
N CYS A 94 9.92 -2.58 -1.56
CA CYS A 94 11.30 -2.88 -1.21
C CYS A 94 11.94 -1.83 -0.32
N THR A 95 12.67 -2.29 0.70
CA THR A 95 13.50 -1.44 1.55
C THR A 95 14.86 -1.20 0.89
N PRO A 96 15.44 0.01 1.01
CA PRO A 96 16.82 0.24 0.59
C PRO A 96 17.80 -0.47 1.52
N ILE A 97 18.82 -1.10 0.94
CA ILE A 97 19.88 -1.79 1.70
C ILE A 97 20.87 -0.73 2.24
N PRO A 98 21.18 -0.72 3.55
CA PRO A 98 22.13 0.25 4.11
C PRO A 98 23.50 0.16 3.42
N GLY A 99 23.98 1.29 2.89
CA GLY A 99 25.27 1.37 2.21
C GLY A 99 25.20 1.10 0.70
N GLU A 100 24.05 0.72 0.16
CA GLU A 100 23.83 0.60 -1.28
C GLU A 100 23.08 1.82 -1.83
N ALA A 101 23.52 2.31 -2.99
CA ALA A 101 22.88 3.43 -3.68
C ALA A 101 21.68 2.98 -4.56
N VAL A 102 21.55 1.68 -4.82
CA VAL A 102 20.56 1.11 -5.73
C VAL A 102 19.61 0.22 -4.95
N ILE A 103 18.30 0.35 -5.18
CA ILE A 103 17.30 -0.51 -4.56
C ILE A 103 17.23 -1.84 -5.33
N ASN A 104 17.27 -2.96 -4.61
CA ASN A 104 17.01 -4.27 -5.19
C ASN A 104 15.52 -4.39 -5.56
N THR A 105 15.19 -4.19 -6.84
CA THR A 105 13.81 -4.29 -7.33
C THR A 105 13.27 -5.72 -7.37
N MET A 106 14.12 -6.74 -7.18
CA MET A 106 13.74 -8.14 -7.08
C MET A 106 13.48 -8.58 -5.62
N CYS A 107 13.56 -7.68 -4.65
CA CYS A 107 13.40 -8.03 -3.23
C CYS A 107 12.06 -8.72 -2.93
N GLY A 108 11.01 -8.37 -3.70
CA GLY A 108 9.64 -8.83 -3.47
C GLY A 108 9.40 -10.27 -3.91
N PHE A 109 10.33 -10.90 -4.65
CA PHE A 109 10.13 -12.22 -5.24
C PHE A 109 9.98 -13.31 -4.16
N GLY A 110 8.85 -14.02 -4.17
CA GLY A 110 8.57 -15.10 -3.23
C GLY A 110 8.40 -14.66 -1.77
N VAL A 111 8.33 -13.35 -1.48
CA VAL A 111 8.22 -12.82 -0.12
C VAL A 111 6.94 -13.29 0.58
N GLN A 112 5.85 -13.52 -0.16
CA GLN A 112 4.61 -14.02 0.45
C GLN A 112 4.75 -15.42 1.09
N ASN A 113 5.76 -16.20 0.70
CA ASN A 113 6.06 -17.52 1.30
C ASN A 113 6.95 -17.43 2.55
N GLN A 114 7.49 -16.25 2.85
CA GLN A 114 8.37 -16.05 4.00
C GLN A 114 7.53 -15.79 5.25
N ASN A 115 8.13 -16.07 6.41
CA ASN A 115 7.56 -15.60 7.67
C ASN A 115 7.74 -14.08 7.77
N TYR A 116 6.98 -13.46 8.68
CA TYR A 116 7.00 -12.02 8.90
C TYR A 116 8.41 -11.47 9.23
N GLN A 117 9.20 -12.20 10.02
CA GLN A 117 10.55 -11.74 10.40
C GLN A 117 11.51 -11.68 9.22
N ASP A 118 11.39 -12.62 8.28
CA ASP A 118 12.21 -12.68 7.08
C ASP A 118 11.74 -11.65 6.04
N ALA A 119 10.41 -11.51 5.86
CA ALA A 119 9.83 -10.51 4.96
C ALA A 119 10.26 -9.07 5.35
N ASN A 120 10.23 -8.74 6.65
CA ASN A 120 10.59 -7.40 7.16
C ASN A 120 12.06 -7.02 6.93
N LYS A 121 12.94 -7.97 6.56
CA LYS A 121 14.33 -7.65 6.20
C LYS A 121 14.42 -7.02 4.81
N SER A 122 13.47 -7.32 3.93
CA SER A 122 13.50 -6.93 2.51
C SER A 122 12.38 -5.99 2.08
N ILE A 123 11.28 -5.94 2.82
CA ILE A 123 10.10 -5.12 2.47
C ILE A 123 9.60 -4.31 3.65
N TYR A 124 8.84 -3.25 3.34
CA TYR A 124 8.08 -2.51 4.32
C TYR A 124 6.89 -3.34 4.83
N SER A 125 6.85 -3.68 6.11
CA SER A 125 5.80 -4.51 6.72
C SER A 125 5.66 -4.27 8.22
#